data_AF-A0A1N6EF35-F1
#
_entry.id   AF-A0A1N6EF35-F1
#
_cell.length_a   1.000
_cell.length_b   1.000
_cell.length_c   1.000
_cell.angle_alpha   90.00
_cell.angle_beta   90.00
_cell.angle_gamma   90.00
#
_symmetry.space_group_name_H-M   'P 1'
#
loop_
_entity.id
_entity.type
_entity.pdbx_description
1 polymer ?
#
loop_
_entity_poly.entity_id
_entity_poly.type
_entity_poly.pdbx_seq_one_letter_code
_entity_poly.pdbx_strand_id
1 'polypeptide(L)'
;MKIKAYLIDVINETHKAVEIENKLADYYRELQCTVIDIQERKIGKKVFDIICDDEGLFKEPAKISAIDNLGSPMFVGNLLVVKNKDGETTTLSDEDVYYVSEHVENLCTKLFPKGYPMLTQVEYC
;
A
#
# COMPACT_ATOMS: atom_id res chain seq x y z
N MET A 1 -8.25 -5.29 17.92
CA MET A 1 -9.39 -5.58 17.02
C MET A 1 -8.76 -5.99 15.72
N LYS A 2 -9.14 -7.15 15.17
CA LYS A 2 -8.61 -7.56 13.88
C LYS A 2 -9.28 -6.79 12.75
N ILE A 3 -8.49 -6.39 11.77
CA ILE A 3 -8.95 -5.76 10.54
C ILE A 3 -8.41 -6.54 9.34
N LYS A 4 -9.22 -6.63 8.29
CA LYS A 4 -8.75 -7.05 6.97
C LYS A 4 -8.17 -5.83 6.25
N ALA A 5 -6.97 -5.99 5.73
CA ALA A 5 -6.24 -4.98 4.97
C ALA A 5 -5.66 -5.60 3.69
N TYR A 6 -5.13 -4.76 2.79
CA TYR A 6 -4.45 -5.24 1.60
C TYR A 6 -3.00 -4.78 1.60
N LEU A 7 -2.07 -5.74 1.63
CA LEU A 7 -0.63 -5.51 1.70
C LEU A 7 -0.04 -5.51 0.29
N ILE A 8 0.71 -4.46 -0.03
CA ILE A 8 1.62 -4.39 -1.16
C ILE A 8 3.04 -4.53 -0.60
N ASP A 9 3.63 -5.71 -0.79
CA ASP A 9 4.94 -6.07 -0.25
C ASP A 9 5.98 -6.05 -1.36
N VAL A 10 6.60 -4.89 -1.54
CA VAL A 10 7.64 -4.69 -2.56
C VAL A 10 8.96 -5.37 -2.18
N ILE A 11 9.18 -5.65 -0.90
CA ILE A 11 10.38 -6.35 -0.40
C ILE A 11 10.33 -7.81 -0.84
N ASN A 12 9.23 -8.50 -0.55
CA ASN A 12 9.05 -9.91 -0.91
C ASN A 12 8.42 -10.11 -2.30
N GLU A 13 8.12 -9.02 -3.02
CA GLU A 13 7.55 -9.02 -4.37
C GLU A 13 6.20 -9.74 -4.44
N THR A 14 5.34 -9.50 -3.43
CA THR A 14 4.00 -10.08 -3.35
C THR A 14 2.95 -9.02 -3.00
N HIS A 15 1.68 -9.37 -3.18
CA HIS A 15 0.56 -8.58 -2.69
C HIS A 15 -0.58 -9.52 -2.30
N LYS A 16 -1.29 -9.21 -1.22
CA LYS A 16 -2.37 -10.05 -0.71
C LYS A 16 -3.23 -9.34 0.31
N ALA A 17 -4.46 -9.84 0.49
CA ALA A 17 -5.22 -9.53 1.68
C ALA A 17 -4.55 -10.14 2.93
N VAL A 18 -4.54 -9.40 4.03
CA VAL A 18 -4.01 -9.82 5.32
C VAL A 18 -5.02 -9.51 6.43
N GLU A 19 -4.99 -10.32 7.49
CA GLU A 19 -5.68 -10.01 8.74
C GLU A 19 -4.66 -9.68 9.82
N ILE A 20 -4.78 -8.49 10.40
CA ILE A 20 -3.85 -7.99 11.42
C ILE A 20 -4.60 -7.37 12.58
N GLU A 21 -3.94 -7.25 13.73
CA GLU A 21 -4.48 -6.39 14.79
C GLU A 21 -4.35 -4.93 14.36
N ASN A 22 -5.42 -4.15 14.53
CA ASN A 22 -5.40 -2.69 14.40
C ASN A 22 -4.59 -2.10 15.58
N LYS A 23 -3.27 -2.22 15.49
CA LYS A 23 -2.27 -1.78 16.45
C LYS A 23 -0.99 -1.41 15.69
N LEU A 24 -0.34 -0.37 16.17
CA LEU A 24 0.90 0.15 15.58
C LEU A 24 1.99 -0.91 15.41
N ALA A 25 2.15 -1.82 16.37
CA ALA A 25 3.14 -2.90 16.30
C ALA A 25 2.92 -3.88 15.13
N ASP A 26 1.66 -4.11 14.75
CA ASP A 26 1.32 -4.96 13.61
C ASP A 26 1.57 -4.24 12.30
N TYR A 27 1.29 -2.93 12.22
CA TYR A 27 1.64 -2.11 11.06
C TYR A 27 3.14 -2.13 10.78
N TYR A 28 3.97 -1.91 11.81
CA TYR A 28 5.43 -2.00 11.66
C TYR A 28 5.90 -3.37 11.19
N ARG A 29 5.27 -4.45 11.69
CA ARG A 29 5.63 -5.81 11.29
C ARG A 29 5.31 -6.08 9.83
N GLU A 30 4.10 -5.76 9.37
CA GLU A 30 3.71 -6.01 7.97
C GLU A 30 4.46 -5.11 6.99
N LEU A 31 4.65 -3.83 7.34
CA LEU A 31 5.36 -2.86 6.51
C LEU A 31 6.89 -3.02 6.57
N GLN A 32 7.41 -3.79 7.53
CA GLN A 32 8.85 -3.97 7.77
C GLN A 32 9.58 -2.63 7.87
N CYS A 33 9.01 -1.73 8.70
CA CYS A 33 9.52 -0.39 8.93
C CYS A 33 9.38 0.02 10.41
N THR A 34 10.04 1.11 10.77
CA THR A 34 9.98 1.71 12.12
C THR A 34 9.19 3.01 12.19
N VAL A 35 8.96 3.64 11.04
CA VAL A 35 8.18 4.87 10.90
C VAL A 35 7.10 4.65 9.86
N ILE A 36 5.87 5.02 10.23
CA ILE A 36 4.73 4.97 9.33
C ILE A 36 4.08 6.35 9.23
N ASP A 37 3.43 6.59 8.11
CA ASP A 37 2.46 7.65 7.94
C ASP A 37 1.14 7.07 7.43
N ILE A 38 0.04 7.79 7.63
CA ILE A 38 -1.30 7.39 7.17
C ILE A 38 -1.85 8.50 6.30
N GLN A 39 -2.11 8.17 5.05
CA GLN A 39 -2.55 9.15 4.07
C GLN A 39 -3.80 8.69 3.33
N GLU A 40 -4.81 9.55 3.32
CA GLU A 40 -6.00 9.33 2.51
C GLU A 40 -5.65 9.52 1.02
N ARG A 41 -6.06 8.55 0.19
CA ARG A 41 -5.81 8.54 -1.24
C ARG A 41 -6.99 7.96 -2.00
N LYS A 42 -7.13 8.40 -3.24
CA LYS A 42 -8.03 7.79 -4.20
C LYS A 42 -7.28 6.72 -4.99
N ILE A 43 -7.84 5.52 -5.08
CA ILE A 43 -7.39 4.43 -5.94
C ILE A 43 -8.46 4.22 -7.00
N GLY A 44 -8.17 4.57 -8.25
CA GLY A 44 -9.16 4.60 -9.32
C GLY A 44 -10.31 5.57 -9.00
N LYS A 45 -11.48 5.06 -8.58
CA LYS A 45 -12.68 5.83 -8.20
C LYS A 45 -13.04 5.78 -6.70
N LYS A 46 -12.37 4.96 -5.89
CA LYS A 46 -12.68 4.77 -4.46
C LYS A 46 -11.60 5.40 -3.57
N VAL A 47 -11.99 5.88 -2.40
CA VAL A 47 -11.08 6.49 -1.41
C VAL A 47 -10.74 5.48 -0.33
N PHE A 48 -9.47 5.44 0.06
CA PHE A 48 -8.90 4.57 1.08
C PHE A 48 -7.86 5.31 1.88
N ASP A 49 -7.55 4.78 3.06
CA ASP A 49 -6.32 5.15 3.76
C ASP A 49 -5.20 4.22 3.32
N ILE A 50 -4.02 4.79 3.11
CA ILE A 50 -2.78 4.06 2.87
C ILE A 50 -1.88 4.30 4.08
N ILE A 51 -1.60 3.23 4.81
CA ILE A 51 -0.53 3.23 5.82
C ILE A 51 0.76 2.88 5.09
N CYS A 52 1.71 3.81 5.06
CA CYS A 52 2.93 3.70 4.28
C CYS A 52 4.19 3.68 5.13
N ASP A 53 5.21 3.00 4.61
CA ASP A 53 6.59 3.07 5.07
C ASP A 53 7.20 4.46 4.80
N ASP A 54 7.18 5.35 5.79
CA ASP A 54 7.66 6.73 5.66
C ASP A 54 9.20 6.84 5.60
N GLU A 55 9.90 5.72 5.80
CA GLU A 55 11.36 5.62 5.66
C GLU A 55 11.78 4.90 4.37
N GLY A 56 10.83 4.55 3.48
CA GLY A 56 11.09 3.76 2.28
C GLY A 56 12.15 4.36 1.33
N LEU A 57 12.25 5.69 1.30
CA LEU A 57 13.27 6.40 0.50
C LEU A 57 14.70 6.28 1.04
N PHE A 58 14.88 5.92 2.32
CA PHE A 58 16.19 5.72 2.92
C PHE A 58 16.72 4.30 2.73
N LYS A 59 15.93 3.40 2.13
CA LYS A 59 16.30 2.01 1.83
C LYS A 59 16.94 1.95 0.43
N GLU A 60 18.06 1.23 0.30
CA GLU A 60 18.82 1.13 -0.96
C GLU A 60 18.83 -0.30 -1.49
N PRO A 61 18.39 -0.57 -2.74
CA PRO A 61 17.68 0.35 -3.63
C PRO A 61 16.22 0.59 -3.22
N ALA A 62 15.75 1.84 -3.31
CA ALA A 62 14.38 2.21 -2.97
C ALA A 62 13.37 1.64 -3.99
N LYS A 63 12.28 1.03 -3.51
CA LYS A 63 11.22 0.44 -4.36
C LYS A 63 9.94 1.28 -4.30
N ILE A 64 9.53 1.82 -5.45
CA ILE A 64 8.24 2.50 -5.65
C ILE A 64 7.12 1.49 -5.45
N SER A 65 6.18 1.75 -4.56
CA SER A 65 5.05 0.86 -4.27
C SER A 65 3.72 1.35 -4.82
N ALA A 66 3.64 2.62 -5.22
CA ALA A 66 2.47 3.16 -5.89
C ALA A 66 2.83 4.24 -6.90
N ILE A 67 2.01 4.36 -7.95
CA ILE A 67 2.10 5.38 -8.99
C ILE A 67 0.74 6.02 -9.30
N ASP A 68 0.78 7.26 -9.80
CA ASP A 68 -0.39 7.97 -10.33
C ASP A 68 -0.74 7.52 -11.77
N ASN A 69 -1.79 8.11 -12.36
CA ASN A 69 -2.21 7.80 -13.74
C ASN A 69 -1.21 8.23 -14.82
N LEU A 70 -0.22 9.07 -14.47
CA LEU A 70 0.85 9.52 -15.36
C LEU A 70 2.13 8.69 -15.18
N GLY A 71 2.14 7.74 -14.25
CA GLY A 71 3.29 6.92 -13.90
C GLY A 71 4.27 7.60 -12.94
N SER A 72 3.89 8.73 -12.33
CA SER A 72 4.71 9.39 -11.32
C SER A 72 4.68 8.59 -10.01
N PRO A 73 5.81 8.42 -9.31
CA PRO A 73 5.84 7.77 -8.00
C PRO A 73 4.98 8.52 -6.97
N MET A 74 4.14 7.78 -6.26
CA MET A 74 3.28 8.29 -5.19
C MET A 74 3.72 7.81 -3.81
N PHE A 75 4.20 6.57 -3.70
CA PHE A 75 4.72 5.98 -2.47
C PHE A 75 5.92 5.08 -2.74
N VAL A 76 6.75 4.89 -1.71
CA VAL A 76 7.95 4.06 -1.71
C VAL A 76 7.93 3.19 -0.45
N GLY A 77 8.43 1.95 -0.54
CA GLY A 77 8.37 0.99 0.55
C GLY A 77 7.02 0.28 0.64
N ASN A 78 6.87 -0.69 1.55
CA ASN A 78 5.63 -1.47 1.64
C ASN A 78 4.43 -0.57 1.95
N LEU A 79 3.24 -1.01 1.53
CA LEU A 79 1.98 -0.30 1.78
C LEU A 79 0.93 -1.23 2.35
N LEU A 80 0.12 -0.70 3.26
CA LEU A 80 -1.08 -1.35 3.75
C LEU A 80 -2.29 -0.48 3.42
N VAL A 81 -3.15 -0.96 2.53
CA VAL A 81 -4.42 -0.29 2.18
C VAL A 81 -5.50 -0.73 3.16
N VAL A 82 -6.18 0.24 3.75
CA VAL A 82 -7.24 0.04 4.73
C VAL A 82 -8.42 0.96 4.44
N LYS A 83 -9.56 0.70 5.09
CA LYS A 83 -10.74 1.55 4.96
C LYS A 83 -10.76 2.58 6.08
N ASN A 84 -10.99 3.83 5.74
CA ASN A 84 -11.35 4.85 6.73
C ASN A 84 -12.87 4.93 6.84
N LYS A 85 -13.38 4.99 8.06
CA LYS A 85 -14.76 5.42 8.32
C LYS A 85 -14.75 6.35 9.52
N ASP A 86 -15.14 7.60 9.30
CA ASP A 86 -15.26 8.63 10.33
C ASP A 86 -13.96 8.85 11.13
N GLY A 87 -12.80 8.74 10.47
CA GLY A 87 -11.48 8.89 11.10
C GLY A 87 -10.95 7.62 11.77
N GLU A 88 -11.69 6.52 11.73
CA GLU A 88 -11.25 5.23 12.26
C GLU A 88 -10.85 4.24 11.16
N THR A 89 -9.71 3.58 11.35
CA THR A 89 -9.29 2.46 10.52
C THR A 89 -10.20 1.26 10.73
N THR A 90 -10.87 0.82 9.66
CA THR A 90 -11.83 -0.27 9.64
C THR A 90 -11.45 -1.35 8.64
N THR A 91 -12.14 -2.49 8.70
CA THR A 91 -11.87 -3.65 7.84
C THR A 91 -12.28 -3.39 6.40
N LEU A 92 -11.44 -3.81 5.45
CA LEU A 92 -11.84 -3.93 4.05
C LEU A 92 -12.93 -5.00 3.91
N SER A 93 -13.91 -4.73 3.05
CA SER A 93 -14.82 -5.76 2.55
C SER A 93 -14.14 -6.61 1.47
N ASP A 94 -14.71 -7.77 1.13
CA ASP A 94 -14.17 -8.60 0.04
C ASP A 94 -14.24 -7.87 -1.33
N GLU A 95 -15.24 -7.02 -1.52
CA GLU A 95 -15.34 -6.16 -2.71
C GLU A 95 -14.21 -5.11 -2.73
N ASP A 96 -13.87 -4.53 -1.57
CA ASP A 96 -12.77 -3.58 -1.48
C ASP A 96 -11.42 -4.28 -1.74
N VAL A 97 -11.23 -5.48 -1.22
CA VAL A 97 -10.03 -6.30 -1.48
C VAL A 97 -9.89 -6.59 -2.97
N TYR A 98 -10.95 -7.09 -3.61
CA TYR A 98 -10.95 -7.35 -5.05
C TYR A 98 -10.67 -6.05 -5.83
N TYR A 99 -11.32 -4.96 -5.44
CA TYR A 99 -11.13 -3.67 -6.08
C TYR A 99 -9.67 -3.19 -6.01
N VAL A 100 -9.03 -3.26 -4.84
CA VAL A 100 -7.62 -2.88 -4.69
C VAL A 100 -6.72 -3.82 -5.49
N SER A 101 -7.00 -5.14 -5.50
CA SER A 101 -6.19 -6.09 -6.25
C SER A 101 -6.18 -5.85 -7.76
N GLU A 102 -7.30 -5.41 -8.33
CA GLU A 102 -7.41 -5.07 -9.76
C GLU A 102 -6.60 -3.82 -10.14
N HIS A 103 -6.12 -3.04 -9.15
CA HIS A 103 -5.26 -1.88 -9.38
C HIS A 103 -3.79 -2.18 -9.06
N VAL A 104 -3.43 -3.42 -8.74
CA VAL A 104 -2.02 -3.81 -8.54
C VAL A 104 -1.49 -4.48 -9.80
N GLU A 105 -0.41 -3.91 -10.34
CA GLU A 105 0.24 -4.39 -11.55
C GLU A 105 1.71 -4.72 -11.29
N ASN A 106 2.26 -5.71 -11.99
CA ASN A 106 3.69 -5.99 -11.95
C ASN A 106 4.41 -5.09 -12.96
N LEU A 107 5.10 -4.07 -12.46
CA LEU A 107 5.72 -3.04 -13.29
C LEU A 107 7.25 -3.02 -13.13
N CYS A 108 7.95 -2.83 -14.24
CA CYS A 108 9.40 -2.73 -14.28
C CYS A 108 9.88 -1.29 -14.02
N THR A 109 11.03 -1.15 -13.38
CA THR A 109 11.76 0.12 -13.32
C THR A 109 13.18 -0.06 -13.84
N LYS A 110 13.91 1.05 -14.00
CA LYS A 110 15.33 1.01 -14.40
C LYS A 110 16.18 0.15 -13.44
N LEU A 111 15.93 0.24 -12.13
CA LEU A 111 16.67 -0.52 -11.12
C LEU A 111 16.14 -1.95 -10.93
N PHE A 112 14.86 -2.18 -11.26
CA PHE A 112 14.20 -3.48 -11.10
C PHE A 112 13.55 -3.93 -12.42
N PRO A 113 14.35 -4.45 -13.38
CA PRO A 113 13.86 -4.77 -14.73
C PRO A 113 12.95 -5.99 -14.80
N LYS A 114 12.94 -6.87 -13.78
CA LYS A 114 12.02 -8.01 -13.69
C LYS A 114 10.58 -7.61 -13.37
N GLY A 115 10.40 -6.39 -12.87
CA GLY A 115 9.14 -5.91 -12.32
C GLY A 115 8.79 -6.53 -10.98
N TYR A 116 7.90 -5.85 -10.27
CA TYR A 116 7.39 -6.22 -8.96
C TYR A 116 6.05 -5.50 -8.75
N PRO A 117 5.23 -5.88 -7.75
CA PRO A 117 3.89 -5.32 -7.64
C PRO A 117 3.91 -3.86 -7.21
N MET A 118 3.13 -3.04 -7.91
CA MET A 118 2.88 -1.65 -7.59
C MET A 118 1.38 -1.36 -7.66
N LEU A 119 0.89 -0.57 -6.71
CA LEU A 119 -0.46 -0.03 -6.77
C LEU A 119 -0.52 1.10 -7.83
N THR A 120 -1.51 1.06 -8.69
CA THR A 120 -1.65 1.99 -9.81
C THR A 120 -2.88 2.88 -9.65
N GLN A 121 -2.94 3.97 -10.43
CA GLN A 121 -4.04 4.93 -10.41
C GLN A 121 -4.28 5.55 -9.03
N VAL A 122 -3.19 5.80 -8.29
CA VAL A 122 -3.24 6.45 -6.98
C VAL A 122 -3.21 7.97 -7.16
N GLU A 123 -4.20 8.65 -6.63
CA GLU A 123 -4.39 10.09 -6.78
C GLU A 123 -4.58 10.77 -5.41
N TYR A 124 -4.26 12.06 -5.35
CA TYR A 124 -4.63 12.90 -4.22
C TYR A 124 -6.15 13.08 -4.16
N CYS A 125 -6.69 13.24 -2.94
CA CYS A 125 -8.09 13.55 -2.69
C CYS A 125 -8.41 15.02 -2.95
#